data_AF-A0A1Z4KUK8-F1
#
_entry.id   AF-A0A1Z4KUK8-F1
#
_cell.length_a   1.000
_cell.length_b   1.000
_cell.length_c   1.000
_cell.angle_alpha   90.00
_cell.angle_beta   90.00
_cell.angle_gamma   90.00
#
_symmetry.space_group_name_H-M   'P 1'
#
loop_
_entity.id
_entity.type
_entity.pdbx_description
1 polymer ?
#
loop_
_entity_poly.entity_id
_entity_poly.type
_entity_poly.pdbx_seq_one_letter_code
_entity_poly.pdbx_strand_id
1 'polypeptide(L)'
;MVKFGLGFTAYILLSFSFFLAASNTIIGGIVYFFLLLPFFGVILLLTWIFIVKNRTRTVKIKYKIWGIVLGLQLAVLLTSPGNCYGVKQSGRCYSNLQILIENIPPTGYSNLPHWTLVEDAFLGLLLGYAIALLWGILSTKNS
;
A
#
# COMPACT_ATOMS: atom_id res chain seq x y z
N MET A 1 0.61 17.54 -18.77
CA MET A 1 0.17 17.10 -17.42
C MET A 1 -0.94 16.07 -17.37
N VAL A 2 -2.01 16.17 -18.17
CA VAL A 2 -3.19 15.28 -18.05
C VAL A 2 -2.86 13.79 -18.18
N LYS A 3 -1.94 13.41 -19.08
CA LYS A 3 -1.45 12.01 -19.21
C LYS A 3 -0.88 11.47 -17.90
N PHE A 4 -0.14 12.30 -17.15
CA PHE A 4 0.38 11.92 -15.82
C PHE A 4 -0.75 11.71 -14.82
N GLY A 5 -1.77 12.58 -14.80
CA GLY A 5 -2.93 12.44 -13.92
C GLY A 5 -3.71 11.15 -14.16
N LEU A 6 -3.95 10.80 -15.43
CA LEU A 6 -4.59 9.53 -15.78
C LEU A 6 -3.73 8.32 -15.36
N GLY A 7 -2.42 8.36 -15.64
CA GLY A 7 -1.50 7.31 -15.21
C GLY A 7 -1.45 7.15 -13.68
N PHE A 8 -1.44 8.26 -12.94
CA PHE A 8 -1.46 8.25 -11.49
C PHE A 8 -2.80 7.75 -10.92
N THR A 9 -3.92 8.10 -11.57
CA THR A 9 -5.24 7.57 -11.23
C THR A 9 -5.28 6.06 -11.42
N ALA A 10 -4.80 5.56 -12.56
CA ALA A 10 -4.69 4.13 -12.83
C ALA A 10 -3.78 3.43 -11.79
N TYR A 11 -2.65 4.04 -11.44
CA TYR A 11 -1.77 3.54 -10.38
C TYR A 11 -2.52 3.42 -9.05
N ILE A 12 -3.22 4.45 -8.58
CA ILE A 12 -3.96 4.40 -7.31
C ILE A 12 -5.00 3.28 -7.32
N LEU A 13 -5.77 3.16 -8.41
CA LEU A 13 -6.82 2.13 -8.54
C LEU A 13 -6.23 0.72 -8.52
N LEU A 14 -5.15 0.49 -9.28
CA LEU A 14 -4.45 -0.79 -9.31
C LEU A 14 -3.81 -1.11 -7.97
N SER A 15 -3.12 -0.14 -7.35
CA SER A 15 -2.50 -0.31 -6.04
C SER A 15 -3.52 -0.64 -4.97
N PHE A 16 -4.66 0.06 -4.95
CA PHE A 16 -5.74 -0.24 -4.01
C PHE A 16 -6.30 -1.65 -4.23
N SER A 17 -6.51 -2.04 -5.49
CA SER A 17 -6.96 -3.39 -5.85
C SER A 17 -5.98 -4.46 -5.39
N PHE A 18 -4.67 -4.24 -5.52
CA PHE A 18 -3.65 -5.15 -5.00
C PHE A 18 -3.65 -5.25 -3.48
N PHE A 19 -3.81 -4.12 -2.77
CA PHE A 19 -3.93 -4.15 -1.31
C PHE A 19 -5.17 -4.95 -0.86
N LEU A 20 -6.31 -4.74 -1.51
CA LEU A 20 -7.50 -5.53 -1.23
C LEU A 20 -7.31 -7.02 -1.54
N ALA A 21 -6.71 -7.36 -2.69
CA ALA A 21 -6.45 -8.75 -3.07
C ALA A 21 -5.45 -9.45 -2.14
N ALA A 22 -4.49 -8.71 -1.59
CA ALA A 22 -3.57 -9.22 -0.58
C ALA A 22 -4.20 -9.32 0.81
N SER A 23 -5.39 -8.74 1.02
CA SER A 23 -6.11 -8.82 2.28
C SER A 23 -6.99 -10.07 2.33
N ASN A 24 -6.45 -11.12 2.94
CA ASN A 24 -7.19 -12.35 3.20
C ASN A 24 -7.95 -12.33 4.54
N THR A 25 -7.95 -11.17 5.22
CA THR A 25 -8.48 -11.02 6.58
C THR A 25 -9.35 -9.77 6.70
N ILE A 26 -10.40 -9.84 7.52
CA ILE A 26 -11.31 -8.70 7.78
C ILE A 26 -10.52 -7.50 8.33
N ILE A 27 -9.51 -7.75 9.16
CA ILE A 27 -8.66 -6.71 9.77
C ILE A 27 -7.88 -5.96 8.69
N GLY A 28 -7.20 -6.67 7.79
CA GLY A 28 -6.49 -6.04 6.67
C GLY A 28 -7.46 -5.23 5.80
N GLY A 29 -8.65 -5.75 5.54
CA GLY A 29 -9.69 -5.09 4.76
C GLY A 29 -10.12 -3.77 5.40
N ILE A 30 -10.35 -3.77 6.72
CA ILE A 30 -10.69 -2.55 7.47
C ILE A 30 -9.59 -1.51 7.34
N VAL A 31 -8.32 -1.89 7.52
CA VAL A 31 -7.20 -0.94 7.39
C VAL A 31 -7.18 -0.34 5.98
N TYR A 32 -7.36 -1.14 4.93
CA TYR A 32 -7.33 -0.62 3.57
C TYR A 32 -8.56 0.24 3.23
N PHE A 33 -9.78 -0.16 3.62
CA PHE A 33 -10.99 0.62 3.35
C PHE A 33 -11.07 1.91 4.17
N PHE A 34 -10.72 1.88 5.45
CA PHE A 34 -10.91 3.04 6.34
C PHE A 34 -9.69 3.95 6.46
N LEU A 35 -8.48 3.46 6.14
CA LEU A 35 -7.28 4.28 6.18
C LEU A 35 -6.75 4.56 4.77
N LEU A 36 -6.54 3.53 3.96
CA LEU A 36 -5.86 3.69 2.69
C LEU A 36 -6.73 4.33 1.60
N LEU A 37 -8.01 3.94 1.51
CA LEU A 37 -8.96 4.51 0.56
C LEU A 37 -9.16 6.02 0.73
N PRO A 38 -9.48 6.56 1.93
CA PRO A 38 -9.63 8.01 2.08
C PRO A 38 -8.31 8.74 1.84
N PHE A 39 -7.17 8.16 2.23
CA PHE A 39 -5.84 8.71 1.94
C PHE A 39 -5.58 8.82 0.42
N PHE A 40 -5.85 7.76 -0.34
CA PHE A 40 -5.76 7.77 -1.79
C PHE A 40 -6.74 8.77 -2.43
N GLY A 41 -7.97 8.86 -1.91
CA GLY A 41 -8.95 9.85 -2.37
C GLY A 41 -8.45 11.28 -2.23
N VAL A 42 -7.92 11.64 -1.06
CA VAL A 42 -7.35 12.98 -0.81
C VAL A 42 -6.16 13.25 -1.73
N ILE A 43 -5.22 12.31 -1.84
CA ILE A 43 -4.05 12.47 -2.70
C ILE A 43 -4.42 12.63 -4.17
N LEU A 44 -5.36 11.81 -4.65
CA LEU A 44 -5.83 11.86 -6.03
C LEU A 44 -6.48 13.22 -6.32
N LEU A 45 -7.33 13.70 -5.41
CA LEU A 45 -7.99 14.99 -5.52
C LEU A 45 -6.97 16.15 -5.56
N LEU A 46 -6.02 16.18 -4.63
CA LEU A 46 -4.96 17.19 -4.61
C LEU A 46 -4.12 17.17 -5.90
N THR A 47 -3.81 15.98 -6.39
CA THR A 47 -3.03 15.79 -7.63
C THR A 47 -3.80 16.33 -8.84
N TRP A 48 -5.10 16.06 -8.94
CA TRP A 48 -5.93 16.59 -10.02
C TRP A 48 -6.11 18.11 -9.95
N ILE A 49 -6.31 18.70 -8.77
CA ILE A 49 -6.32 20.16 -8.60
C ILE A 49 -5.01 20.77 -9.12
N PHE A 50 -3.87 20.17 -8.75
CA PHE A 50 -2.56 20.64 -9.19
C PHE A 50 -2.36 20.54 -10.71
N ILE A 51 -2.78 19.43 -11.31
CA ILE A 51 -2.73 19.19 -12.76
C ILE A 51 -3.60 20.17 -13.52
N VAL A 52 -4.81 20.46 -13.03
CA VAL A 52 -5.74 21.41 -13.65
C VAL A 52 -5.14 22.83 -13.63
N LYS A 53 -4.52 23.24 -12.53
CA LYS A 53 -3.85 24.55 -12.43
C LYS A 53 -2.64 24.68 -13.36
N ASN A 54 -1.97 23.59 -13.70
CA ASN A 54 -0.71 23.59 -14.46
C ASN A 54 -0.80 22.83 -15.80
N ARG A 55 -1.98 22.78 -16.44
CA ARG A 55 -2.28 21.89 -17.60
C ARG A 55 -1.22 21.89 -18.71
N THR A 56 -0.63 23.05 -19.00
CA THR A 56 0.32 23.26 -20.11
C THR A 56 1.76 22.84 -19.80
N ARG A 57 2.13 22.65 -18.53
CA ARG A 57 3.51 22.29 -18.18
C ARG A 57 3.78 20.79 -18.36
N THR A 58 5.06 20.46 -18.43
CA THR A 58 5.56 19.08 -18.46
C THR A 58 5.92 18.62 -17.07
N VAL A 59 5.82 17.30 -16.84
CA VAL A 59 6.04 16.67 -15.54
C VAL A 59 7.34 15.86 -15.64
N LYS A 60 8.28 16.10 -14.72
CA LYS A 60 9.50 15.29 -14.60
C LYS A 60 9.43 14.40 -13.37
N ILE A 61 9.26 13.11 -13.64
CA ILE A 61 9.18 12.06 -12.61
C ILE A 61 10.58 11.75 -12.10
N LYS A 62 10.75 11.72 -10.77
CA LYS A 62 12.00 11.25 -10.14
C LYS A 62 11.93 9.74 -9.90
N TYR A 63 12.43 8.96 -10.84
CA TYR A 63 12.37 7.49 -10.80
C TYR A 63 12.91 6.88 -9.50
N LYS A 64 13.96 7.46 -8.89
CA LYS A 64 14.51 6.96 -7.62
C LYS A 64 13.48 6.97 -6.49
N ILE A 65 12.68 8.04 -6.38
CA ILE A 65 11.66 8.14 -5.31
C ILE A 65 10.51 7.18 -5.60
N TRP A 66 10.10 7.08 -6.85
CA TRP A 66 9.06 6.13 -7.26
C TRP A 66 9.48 4.66 -7.09
N GLY A 67 10.77 4.35 -7.24
CA GLY A 67 11.31 3.04 -6.88
C GLY A 67 11.13 2.71 -5.40
N ILE A 68 11.34 3.70 -4.51
CA ILE A 68 11.10 3.55 -3.06
C ILE A 68 9.61 3.33 -2.79
N VAL A 69 8.73 4.11 -3.44
CA VAL A 69 7.27 3.96 -3.31
C VAL A 69 6.83 2.53 -3.67
N LEU A 70 7.28 2.02 -4.82
CA LEU A 70 6.93 0.67 -5.28
C LEU A 70 7.55 -0.41 -4.37
N GLY A 71 8.79 -0.22 -3.91
CA GLY A 71 9.42 -1.14 -2.96
C GLY A 71 8.67 -1.22 -1.63
N LEU A 72 8.24 -0.07 -1.10
CA LEU A 72 7.43 -0.02 0.12
C LEU A 72 6.04 -0.62 -0.10
N GLN A 73 5.42 -0.39 -1.25
CA GLN A 73 4.14 -1.03 -1.59
C GLN A 73 4.26 -2.55 -1.52
N LEU A 74 5.30 -3.13 -2.13
CA LEU A 74 5.56 -4.57 -2.06
C LEU A 74 5.80 -5.03 -0.62
N ALA A 75 6.61 -4.31 0.15
CA ALA A 75 6.87 -4.64 1.56
C ALA A 75 5.58 -4.64 2.39
N VAL A 76 4.67 -3.70 2.16
CA VAL A 76 3.37 -3.65 2.84
C VAL A 76 2.49 -4.84 2.43
N LEU A 77 2.46 -5.21 1.14
CA LEU A 77 1.70 -6.38 0.68
C LEU A 77 2.20 -7.68 1.33
N LEU A 78 3.52 -7.82 1.47
CA LEU A 78 4.17 -8.98 2.08
C LEU A 78 3.97 -9.05 3.60
N THR A 79 4.04 -7.92 4.30
CA THR A 79 3.85 -7.86 5.75
C THR A 79 2.38 -7.81 6.18
N SER A 80 1.47 -7.61 5.23
CA SER A 80 0.02 -7.58 5.46
C SER A 80 -0.51 -8.86 6.12
N PRO A 81 -1.49 -8.74 7.04
CA PRO A 81 -2.12 -9.89 7.68
C PRO A 81 -2.86 -10.77 6.67
N GLY A 82 -2.32 -11.96 6.43
CA GLY A 82 -2.82 -12.93 5.48
C GLY A 82 -3.66 -14.06 6.11
N ASN A 83 -3.34 -14.52 7.33
CA ASN A 83 -4.16 -15.52 8.01
C ASN A 83 -4.24 -15.22 9.52
N CYS A 84 -5.47 -14.96 9.99
CA CYS A 84 -5.80 -14.70 11.40
C CYS A 84 -6.65 -15.83 12.03
N TYR A 85 -6.66 -17.04 11.47
CA TYR A 85 -7.53 -18.12 11.94
C TYR A 85 -7.21 -18.53 13.38
N GLY A 86 -8.23 -18.59 14.25
CA GLY A 86 -8.07 -18.97 15.66
C GLY A 86 -7.38 -17.91 16.53
N VAL A 87 -7.02 -16.76 15.95
CA VAL A 87 -6.38 -15.66 16.67
C VAL A 87 -7.46 -14.88 17.45
N LYS A 88 -7.27 -14.74 18.76
CA LYS A 88 -8.13 -13.89 19.60
C LYS A 88 -7.99 -12.43 19.15
N GLN A 89 -9.03 -11.61 19.34
CA GLN A 89 -8.94 -10.17 19.07
C GLN A 89 -7.67 -9.58 19.71
N SER A 90 -6.88 -8.82 18.94
CA SER A 90 -5.53 -8.29 19.25
C SER A 90 -4.32 -9.24 19.11
N GLY A 91 -4.53 -10.52 18.80
CA GLY A 91 -3.43 -11.43 18.50
C GLY A 91 -2.79 -11.18 17.14
N ARG A 92 -1.56 -11.66 16.96
CA ARG A 92 -0.82 -11.54 15.71
C ARG A 92 -1.38 -12.49 14.66
N CYS A 93 -1.37 -12.04 13.41
CA CYS A 93 -1.77 -12.82 12.25
C CYS A 93 -0.54 -13.14 11.42
N TYR A 94 -0.53 -14.32 10.79
CA TYR A 94 0.51 -14.67 9.85
C TYR A 94 0.53 -13.67 8.70
N SER A 95 1.72 -13.15 8.39
CA SER A 95 1.93 -12.27 7.25
C SER A 95 1.82 -13.04 5.92
N ASN A 96 1.47 -12.33 4.84
CA ASN A 96 1.48 -12.91 3.48
C ASN A 96 2.86 -13.47 3.09
N LEU A 97 3.94 -12.87 3.60
CA LEU A 97 5.30 -13.36 3.39
C LEU A 97 5.48 -14.75 4.00
N GLN A 98 4.99 -14.94 5.22
CA GLN A 98 5.10 -16.23 5.91
C GLN A 98 4.21 -17.29 5.25
N ILE A 99 3.03 -16.90 4.76
CA ILE A 99 2.18 -17.76 3.93
C ILE A 99 2.91 -18.23 2.67
N LEU A 100 3.63 -17.33 1.99
CA LEU A 100 4.35 -17.66 0.76
C LEU A 100 5.59 -18.54 1.00
N ILE A 101 6.34 -18.28 2.07
CA ILE A 101 7.62 -18.97 2.33
C ILE A 101 7.41 -20.29 3.06
N GLU A 102 6.59 -20.30 4.11
CA GLU A 102 6.37 -21.48 4.96
C GLU A 102 5.15 -22.31 4.51
N ASN A 103 4.51 -21.95 3.39
CA ASN A 103 3.31 -22.61 2.84
C ASN A 103 2.18 -22.73 3.87
N ILE A 104 2.01 -21.72 4.72
CA ILE A 104 0.90 -21.65 5.67
C ILE A 104 -0.41 -21.57 4.87
N PRO A 105 -1.45 -22.34 5.22
CA PRO A 105 -2.73 -22.22 4.53
C PRO A 105 -3.26 -20.78 4.64
N PRO A 106 -3.75 -20.15 3.56
CA PRO A 106 -4.33 -18.81 3.61
C PRO A 106 -5.53 -18.71 4.56
N THR A 107 -6.23 -19.82 4.74
CA THR A 107 -7.35 -19.96 5.67
C THR A 107 -7.22 -21.27 6.43
N GLY A 108 -7.38 -21.22 7.74
CA GLY A 108 -7.30 -22.40 8.60
C GLY A 108 -6.14 -22.36 9.58
N TYR A 109 -6.07 -23.37 10.43
CA TYR A 109 -5.13 -23.42 11.55
C TYR A 109 -3.71 -23.74 11.10
N SER A 110 -2.73 -23.10 11.75
CA SER A 110 -1.31 -23.40 11.62
C SER A 110 -0.63 -23.23 12.97
N ASN A 111 0.37 -24.08 13.22
CA ASN A 111 1.17 -24.12 14.44
C ASN A 111 2.59 -23.58 14.25
N LEU A 112 2.88 -22.97 13.11
CA LEU A 112 4.19 -22.43 12.82
C LEU A 112 4.46 -21.19 13.70
N PRO A 113 5.72 -20.96 14.09
CA PRO A 113 6.05 -19.80 14.92
C PRO A 113 5.82 -18.50 14.14
N HIS A 114 5.16 -17.53 14.77
CA HIS A 114 4.92 -16.22 14.17
C HIS A 114 6.21 -15.44 13.89
N TRP A 115 6.30 -14.83 12.71
CA TRP A 115 7.39 -13.91 12.38
C TRP A 115 7.08 -12.51 12.90
N THR A 116 7.09 -12.37 14.22
CA THR A 116 6.63 -11.16 14.93
C THR A 116 7.26 -9.86 14.41
N LEU A 117 8.55 -9.89 14.04
CA LEU A 117 9.25 -8.73 13.48
C LEU A 117 8.64 -8.27 12.15
N VAL A 118 8.19 -9.19 11.30
CA VAL A 118 7.58 -8.91 10.00
C VAL A 118 6.13 -8.47 10.19
N GLU A 119 5.40 -9.16 11.06
CA GLU A 119 3.98 -8.90 11.34
C GLU A 119 3.79 -7.53 12.02
N ASP A 120 4.62 -7.20 13.01
CA ASP A 120 4.55 -5.92 13.73
C ASP A 120 5.01 -4.73 12.85
N ALA A 121 5.79 -4.99 11.79
CA ALA A 121 6.27 -3.95 10.88
C ALA A 121 5.19 -3.42 9.91
N PHE A 122 4.06 -4.12 9.75
CA PHE A 122 3.04 -3.79 8.76
C PHE A 122 2.56 -2.34 8.80
N LEU A 123 2.13 -1.86 9.97
CA LEU A 123 1.62 -0.49 10.13
C LEU A 123 2.73 0.55 9.89
N GLY A 124 3.95 0.27 10.34
CA GLY A 124 5.10 1.15 10.10
C GLY A 124 5.44 1.27 8.62
N LEU A 125 5.44 0.15 7.90
CA LEU A 125 5.65 0.12 6.45
C LEU A 125 4.52 0.80 5.68
N LEU A 126 3.27 0.64 6.14
CA LEU A 126 2.09 1.30 5.54
C LEU A 126 2.19 2.82 5.66
N LEU A 127 2.56 3.32 6.84
CA LEU A 127 2.82 4.76 7.05
C LEU A 127 4.01 5.24 6.24
N GLY A 128 5.09 4.46 6.19
CA GLY A 128 6.26 4.75 5.35
C GLY A 128 5.89 4.86 3.87
N TYR A 129 5.08 3.94 3.37
CA TYR A 129 4.53 3.97 2.00
C TYR A 129 3.71 5.24 1.76
N ALA A 130 2.81 5.60 2.69
CA ALA A 130 2.01 6.82 2.60
C ALA A 130 2.88 8.08 2.50
N ILE A 131 3.89 8.20 3.37
CA ILE A 131 4.84 9.33 3.35
C ILE A 131 5.64 9.35 2.05
N ALA A 132 6.15 8.19 1.60
CA ALA A 132 6.90 8.09 0.37
C ALA A 132 6.06 8.48 -0.86
N LEU A 133 4.78 8.11 -0.87
CA LEU A 133 3.85 8.47 -1.95
C LEU A 133 3.64 9.99 -2.01
N LEU A 134 3.37 10.62 -0.85
CA LEU A 134 3.27 12.09 -0.75
C LEU A 134 4.55 12.76 -1.24
N TRP A 135 5.70 12.28 -0.78
CA TRP A 135 7.00 12.82 -1.16
C TRP A 135 7.29 12.65 -2.65
N GLY A 136 6.89 11.52 -3.25
CA GLY A 136 6.99 11.25 -4.67
C GLY A 136 6.23 12.27 -5.52
N ILE A 137 5.01 12.61 -5.10
CA ILE A 137 4.18 13.62 -5.76
C ILE A 137 4.81 15.01 -5.60
N LEU A 138 5.16 15.42 -4.37
CA LEU A 138 5.75 16.74 -4.09
C LEU A 138 7.11 16.94 -4.77
N SER A 139 7.89 15.87 -4.91
CA SER A 139 9.20 15.91 -5.55
C SER A 139 9.14 15.93 -7.08
N THR A 140 7.95 15.74 -7.66
CA THR A 140 7.74 15.77 -9.09
C THR A 140 7.81 17.22 -9.56
N LYS A 141 8.82 17.53 -10.40
CA LYS A 141 9.06 18.90 -10.86
C LYS A 141 8.20 19.23 -12.07
N ASN A 142 7.69 20.44 -12.09
CA ASN A 142 7.08 21.03 -13.29
C ASN A 142 8.19 21.74 -14.08
N SER A 143 8.38 21.36 -15.34
CA SER A 143 9.21 22.10 -16.31
C SER A 143 8.33 22.68 -17.41
#